data_AF-A0A972G5T2-F1
#
_entry.id   AF-A0A972G5T2-F1
#
_cell.length_a   1.000
_cell.length_b   1.000
_cell.length_c   1.000
_cell.angle_alpha   90.00
_cell.angle_beta   90.00
_cell.angle_gamma   90.00
#
_symmetry.space_group_name_H-M   'P 1'
#
loop_
_entity.id
_entity.type
_entity.pdbx_description
1 polymer ?
#
loop_
_entity_poly.entity_id
_entity_poly.type
_entity_poly.pdbx_seq_one_letter_code
_entity_poly.pdbx_strand_id
1 'polypeptide(L)'
;MTYTKDIDIEYIVPSDEEREESKISSRILSPKVQRDHPLSFRIVDEKEQDTEEAIVKLPAKVAHLLLDILVQMAEGKAVTILPTHAELTTQQAADLLNVSRPFFVKLIEGGEIPFSKVGTHRRVLLSDVLIYKERTNKAREKSLHELAELTQELGIDY
;
A
#
# COMPACT_ATOMS: atom_id res chain seq x y z
N MET A 1 -15.97 17.54 -15.53
CA MET A 1 -16.25 17.49 -14.08
C MET A 1 -15.76 16.14 -13.58
N THR A 2 -14.51 16.08 -13.10
CA THR A 2 -13.95 14.86 -12.53
C THR A 2 -14.47 14.77 -11.10
N TYR A 3 -15.33 13.79 -10.82
CA TYR A 3 -15.79 13.49 -9.47
C TYR A 3 -14.59 12.99 -8.66
N THR A 4 -13.98 13.85 -7.84
CA THR A 4 -13.07 13.41 -6.78
C THR A 4 -13.93 12.75 -5.71
N LYS A 5 -14.20 11.46 -5.87
CA LYS A 5 -14.75 10.64 -4.79
C LYS A 5 -13.70 10.67 -3.69
N ASP A 6 -14.00 11.22 -2.52
CA ASP A 6 -13.11 11.11 -1.37
C ASP A 6 -12.78 9.62 -1.20
N ILE A 7 -11.51 9.26 -1.34
CA ILE A 7 -11.08 7.87 -1.21
C ILE A 7 -10.94 7.63 0.28
N ASP A 8 -11.91 6.93 0.86
CA ASP A 8 -11.73 6.37 2.20
C ASP A 8 -10.60 5.34 2.12
N ILE A 9 -9.46 5.69 2.74
CA ILE A 9 -8.33 4.75 2.85
C ILE A 9 -8.73 3.75 3.92
N GLU A 10 -9.34 2.65 3.48
CA GLU A 10 -9.64 1.52 4.34
C GLU A 10 -8.37 0.71 4.57
N TYR A 11 -8.01 0.56 5.84
CA TYR A 11 -6.93 -0.30 6.28
C TYR A 11 -7.55 -1.60 6.78
N ILE A 12 -7.33 -2.68 6.02
CA ILE A 12 -7.80 -4.00 6.40
C ILE A 12 -6.73 -4.60 7.32
N VAL A 13 -7.01 -4.63 8.61
CA VAL A 13 -6.17 -5.30 9.61
C VAL A 13 -6.73 -6.71 9.81
N PRO A 14 -5.96 -7.78 9.52
CA PRO A 14 -6.47 -9.13 9.60
C PRO A 14 -6.62 -9.57 11.07
N SER A 15 -7.73 -10.22 11.38
CA SER A 15 -7.95 -10.99 12.61
C SER A 15 -7.06 -12.24 12.64
N ASP A 16 -6.91 -12.86 13.81
CA ASP A 16 -6.09 -14.08 13.92
C ASP A 16 -6.60 -15.25 13.07
N GLU A 17 -7.92 -15.35 12.87
CA GLU A 17 -8.54 -16.32 11.96
C GLU A 17 -8.15 -16.03 10.50
N GLU A 18 -8.35 -14.79 10.03
CA GLU A 18 -8.01 -14.36 8.68
C GLU A 18 -6.51 -14.50 8.38
N ARG A 19 -5.63 -14.34 9.39
CA ARG A 19 -4.19 -14.56 9.25
C ARG A 19 -3.86 -16.01 8.93
N GLU A 20 -4.45 -16.97 9.65
CA GLU A 20 -4.21 -18.39 9.40
C GLU A 20 -4.83 -18.85 8.07
N GLU A 21 -6.03 -18.37 7.73
CA GLU A 21 -6.64 -18.61 6.41
C GLU A 21 -5.77 -18.06 5.27
N SER A 22 -5.23 -16.85 5.43
CA SER A 22 -4.35 -16.22 4.45
C SER A 22 -3.04 -17.00 4.27
N LYS A 23 -2.51 -17.56 5.36
CA LYS A 23 -1.29 -18.40 5.34
C LYS A 23 -1.52 -19.72 4.62
N ILE A 24 -2.68 -20.35 4.78
CA ILE A 24 -3.05 -21.57 4.04
C ILE A 24 -3.26 -21.24 2.57
N SER A 25 -4.06 -20.19 2.29
CA SER A 25 -4.42 -19.78 0.93
C SER A 25 -3.22 -19.34 0.10
N SER A 26 -2.31 -18.54 0.68
CA SER A 26 -1.07 -18.10 0.00
C SER A 26 -0.16 -19.28 -0.37
N ARG A 27 -0.04 -20.31 0.49
CA ARG A 27 0.73 -21.53 0.19
C ARG A 27 0.16 -22.32 -1.00
N ILE A 28 -1.17 -22.41 -1.09
CA ILE A 28 -1.86 -23.08 -2.21
C ILE A 28 -1.73 -22.28 -3.50
N LEU A 29 -1.83 -20.95 -3.40
CA LEU A 29 -1.88 -20.06 -4.56
C LEU A 29 -0.49 -19.78 -5.15
N SER A 30 0.56 -19.68 -4.32
CA SER A 30 1.94 -19.36 -4.72
C SER A 30 2.46 -20.18 -5.93
N PRO A 31 2.42 -21.52 -5.94
CA PRO A 31 2.95 -22.30 -7.07
C PRO A 31 2.12 -22.15 -8.36
N LYS A 32 0.86 -21.71 -8.26
CA LYS A 32 -0.03 -21.54 -9.41
C LYS A 32 0.16 -20.18 -10.08
N VAL A 33 0.44 -19.14 -9.29
CA VAL A 33 0.61 -17.76 -9.76
C VAL A 33 1.94 -17.57 -10.51
N GLN A 34 3.01 -18.24 -10.10
CA GLN A 34 4.35 -18.13 -10.72
C GLN A 34 4.41 -18.51 -12.21
N ARG A 35 3.36 -19.14 -12.75
CA ARG A 35 3.29 -19.57 -14.16
C ARG A 35 2.84 -18.46 -15.12
N ASP A 36 2.63 -17.24 -14.62
CA ASP A 36 2.27 -16.02 -15.34
C ASP A 36 1.17 -16.19 -16.41
N HIS A 37 0.17 -17.00 -16.08
CA HIS A 37 -1.02 -17.20 -16.91
C HIS A 37 -2.30 -16.90 -16.10
N PRO A 38 -3.44 -16.60 -16.75
CA PRO A 38 -4.70 -16.41 -16.06
C PRO A 38 -5.08 -17.61 -15.20
N LEU A 39 -5.67 -17.36 -14.04
CA LEU A 39 -6.19 -18.40 -13.14
C LEU A 39 -7.73 -18.38 -13.18
N SER A 40 -8.34 -19.56 -13.07
CA SER A 40 -9.79 -19.67 -12.91
C SER A 40 -10.09 -20.02 -11.45
N PHE A 41 -10.86 -19.17 -10.80
CA PHE A 41 -11.33 -19.34 -9.43
C PHE A 41 -12.76 -19.85 -9.49
N ARG A 42 -13.06 -20.85 -8.66
CA ARG A 42 -14.43 -21.28 -8.41
C ARG A 42 -14.87 -20.63 -7.11
N ILE A 43 -15.99 -19.92 -7.17
CA ILE A 43 -16.60 -19.28 -6.01
C ILE A 43 -17.69 -20.21 -5.50
N VAL A 44 -17.62 -20.51 -4.21
CA VAL A 44 -18.62 -21.28 -3.48
C VAL A 44 -19.03 -20.43 -2.30
N ASP A 45 -20.32 -20.12 -2.19
CA ASP A 45 -20.86 -19.46 -1.00
C ASP A 45 -21.19 -20.53 0.04
N GLU A 46 -20.47 -20.54 1.16
CA GLU A 46 -20.68 -21.54 2.22
C GLU A 46 -22.00 -21.34 2.97
N LYS A 47 -22.67 -20.19 2.83
CA LYS A 47 -23.92 -19.86 3.52
C LYS A 47 -25.17 -20.11 2.67
N GLU A 48 -25.02 -20.19 1.35
CA GLU A 48 -26.12 -20.48 0.43
C GLU A 48 -25.92 -21.86 -0.23
N GLN A 49 -26.73 -22.83 0.18
CA GLN A 49 -26.64 -24.22 -0.32
C GLN A 49 -27.06 -24.41 -1.78
N ASP A 50 -27.64 -23.39 -2.43
CA ASP A 50 -28.26 -23.51 -3.76
C ASP A 50 -27.70 -22.51 -4.79
N THR A 51 -26.53 -21.92 -4.51
CA THR A 51 -25.92 -20.94 -5.40
C THR A 51 -25.13 -21.66 -6.50
N GLU A 52 -25.44 -21.33 -7.76
CA GLU A 52 -24.70 -21.85 -8.91
C GLU A 52 -23.20 -21.55 -8.76
N GLU A 53 -22.36 -22.58 -8.87
CA GLU A 53 -20.91 -22.43 -8.84
C GLU A 53 -20.45 -21.46 -9.93
N ALA A 54 -20.01 -20.27 -9.55
CA ALA A 54 -19.50 -19.29 -10.49
C ALA A 54 -17.99 -19.50 -10.73
N ILE A 55 -17.60 -19.62 -12.01
CA ILE A 55 -16.19 -19.63 -12.41
C ILE A 55 -15.79 -18.23 -12.86
N VAL A 56 -14.84 -17.63 -12.14
CA VAL A 56 -14.27 -16.32 -12.45
C VAL A 56 -12.85 -16.48 -12.97
N LYS A 57 -12.59 -15.91 -14.15
CA LYS A 57 -11.23 -15.84 -14.71
C LYS A 57 -10.52 -14.59 -14.19
N LEU A 58 -9.44 -14.78 -13.43
CA LEU A 58 -8.56 -13.71 -12.97
C LEU A 58 -7.39 -13.52 -13.93
N PRO A 59 -7.12 -12.28 -14.39
CA PRO A 59 -5.87 -11.95 -15.08
C PRO A 59 -4.66 -12.30 -14.22
N ALA A 60 -3.55 -12.67 -14.86
CA ALA A 60 -2.31 -13.05 -14.15
C ALA A 60 -1.88 -11.98 -13.13
N LYS A 61 -1.91 -10.69 -13.50
CA LYS A 61 -1.57 -9.58 -12.60
C LYS A 61 -2.45 -9.50 -11.36
N VAL A 62 -3.75 -9.79 -11.48
CA VAL A 62 -4.68 -9.78 -10.34
C VAL A 62 -4.39 -10.95 -9.42
N ALA A 63 -4.03 -12.11 -9.98
CA ALA A 63 -3.65 -13.27 -9.19
C ALA A 63 -2.35 -13.04 -8.40
N HIS A 64 -1.37 -12.33 -8.97
CA HIS A 64 -0.17 -11.87 -8.27
C HIS A 64 -0.53 -10.93 -7.12
N LEU A 65 -1.35 -9.91 -7.40
CA LEU A 65 -1.79 -8.97 -6.37
C LEU A 65 -2.52 -9.69 -5.22
N LEU A 66 -3.40 -10.63 -5.52
CA LEU A 66 -4.10 -11.42 -4.51
C LEU A 66 -3.11 -12.24 -3.66
N LEU A 67 -2.11 -12.86 -4.28
CA LEU A 67 -1.06 -13.56 -3.55
C LEU A 67 -0.31 -12.63 -2.61
N ASP A 68 0.08 -11.44 -3.08
CA ASP A 68 0.79 -10.45 -2.26
C ASP A 68 -0.05 -10.02 -1.06
N ILE A 69 -1.34 -9.75 -1.27
CA ILE A 69 -2.31 -9.42 -0.21
C ILE A 69 -2.35 -10.53 0.84
N LEU A 70 -2.53 -11.79 0.41
CA LEU A 70 -2.59 -12.94 1.32
C LEU A 70 -1.29 -13.13 2.10
N VAL A 71 -0.13 -12.87 1.50
CA VAL A 71 1.16 -12.91 2.19
C VAL A 71 1.25 -11.82 3.26
N GLN A 72 0.88 -10.58 2.94
CA GLN A 72 0.87 -9.49 3.93
C GLN A 72 -0.11 -9.80 5.07
N MET A 73 -1.31 -10.28 4.75
CA MET A 73 -2.31 -10.64 5.78
C MET A 73 -1.83 -11.79 6.65
N ALA A 74 -1.18 -12.82 6.09
CA ALA A 74 -0.61 -13.92 6.88
C ALA A 74 0.46 -13.44 7.89
N GLU A 75 1.19 -12.38 7.56
CA GLU A 75 2.17 -11.73 8.45
C GLU A 75 1.52 -10.80 9.50
N GLY A 76 0.19 -10.65 9.48
CA GLY A 76 -0.55 -9.73 10.35
C GLY A 76 -0.42 -8.27 9.95
N LYS A 77 0.01 -8.00 8.71
CA LYS A 77 0.18 -6.64 8.21
C LYS A 77 -1.13 -6.11 7.64
N ALA A 78 -1.40 -4.84 7.92
CA ALA A 78 -2.52 -4.14 7.33
C ALA A 78 -2.32 -3.96 5.83
N VAL A 79 -3.39 -4.10 5.05
CA VAL A 79 -3.37 -3.97 3.58
C VAL A 79 -4.34 -2.87 3.14
N THR A 80 -3.98 -2.14 2.09
CA THR A 80 -4.84 -1.16 1.43
C THR A 80 -4.63 -1.21 -0.09
N ILE A 81 -5.70 -1.01 -0.87
CA ILE A 81 -5.63 -0.90 -2.33
C ILE A 81 -6.07 0.50 -2.71
N LEU A 82 -5.14 1.27 -3.29
CA LEU A 82 -5.39 2.65 -3.71
C LEU A 82 -5.17 2.80 -5.23
N PRO A 83 -6.10 3.44 -5.95
CA PRO A 83 -5.87 3.82 -7.34
C PRO A 83 -4.66 4.75 -7.45
N THR A 84 -3.82 4.56 -8.48
CA THR A 84 -2.61 5.38 -8.67
C THR A 84 -2.90 6.86 -8.91
N HIS A 85 -4.04 7.17 -9.52
CA HIS A 85 -4.50 8.55 -9.76
C HIS A 85 -5.39 9.10 -8.64
N ALA A 86 -5.34 8.47 -7.46
CA ALA A 86 -6.01 8.96 -6.27
C ALA A 86 -5.51 10.36 -5.91
N GLU A 87 -6.44 11.30 -5.79
CA GLU A 87 -6.20 12.56 -5.10
C GLU A 87 -6.43 12.35 -3.60
N LEU A 88 -5.42 12.69 -2.81
CA LEU A 88 -5.47 12.63 -1.36
C LEU A 88 -5.72 14.01 -0.77
N THR A 89 -6.41 14.03 0.36
CA THR A 89 -6.43 15.20 1.25
C THR A 89 -5.06 15.40 1.90
N THR A 90 -4.81 16.61 2.38
CA THR A 90 -3.57 16.89 3.15
C THR A 90 -3.46 16.07 4.44
N GLN A 91 -4.58 15.57 4.99
CA GLN A 91 -4.54 14.69 6.16
C GLN A 91 -4.07 13.30 5.76
N GLN A 92 -4.74 12.69 4.78
CA GLN A 92 -4.41 11.36 4.26
C GLN A 92 -2.95 11.27 3.81
N ALA A 93 -2.45 12.29 3.11
CA ALA A 93 -1.07 12.32 2.67
C ALA A 93 -0.07 12.49 3.83
N ALA A 94 -0.44 13.25 4.87
CA ALA A 94 0.38 13.36 6.08
C ALA A 94 0.44 12.02 6.83
N ASP A 95 -0.69 11.33 6.95
CA ASP A 95 -0.78 10.01 7.58
C ASP A 95 0.07 8.98 6.82
N LEU A 96 0.03 8.99 5.47
CA LEU A 96 0.83 8.11 4.62
C LEU A 96 2.35 8.31 4.79
N LEU A 97 2.78 9.55 5.04
CA LEU A 97 4.16 9.91 5.32
C LEU A 97 4.55 9.78 6.80
N ASN A 98 3.58 9.44 7.67
CA ASN A 98 3.75 9.38 9.12
C ASN A 98 4.28 10.69 9.72
N VAL A 99 3.73 11.82 9.27
CA VAL A 99 4.09 13.18 9.73
C VAL A 99 2.85 13.95 10.18
N SER A 100 3.06 15.06 10.90
CA SER A 100 1.93 15.92 11.26
C SER A 100 1.35 16.64 10.03
N ARG A 101 0.03 16.84 10.00
CA ARG A 101 -0.63 17.62 8.94
C ARG A 101 -0.06 19.03 8.76
N PRO A 102 0.23 19.82 9.82
CA PRO A 102 0.85 21.13 9.64
C PRO A 102 2.22 21.06 8.95
N PHE A 103 3.02 20.03 9.24
CA PHE A 103 4.28 19.80 8.54
C PHE A 103 4.05 19.49 7.05
N PHE A 104 3.11 18.59 6.76
CA PHE A 104 2.75 18.26 5.37
C PHE A 104 2.27 19.50 4.59
N VAL A 105 1.45 20.36 5.19
CA VAL A 105 1.00 21.61 4.55
C VAL A 105 2.17 22.53 4.24
N LYS A 106 3.12 22.71 5.17
CA LYS A 106 4.34 23.49 4.91
C LYS A 106 5.17 22.89 3.78
N LEU A 107 5.27 21.56 3.72
CA LEU A 107 6.01 20.84 2.70
C LEU A 107 5.47 21.13 1.29
N ILE A 108 4.14 21.02 1.10
CA ILE A 108 3.52 21.24 -0.21
C ILE A 108 3.47 22.73 -0.59
N GLU A 109 3.35 23.63 0.38
CA GLU A 109 3.45 25.07 0.14
C GLU A 109 4.87 25.51 -0.19
N GLY A 110 5.87 24.77 0.30
CA GLY A 110 7.29 24.93 -0.06
C GLY A 110 7.65 24.35 -1.44
N GLY A 111 6.71 23.69 -2.14
CA GLY A 111 6.91 23.16 -3.48
C GLY A 111 7.58 21.78 -3.55
N GLU A 112 7.77 21.10 -2.41
CA GLU A 112 8.41 19.78 -2.36
C GLU A 112 7.53 18.65 -2.92
N ILE A 113 6.20 18.84 -2.87
CA ILE A 113 5.22 17.94 -3.48
C ILE A 113 4.19 18.81 -4.23
N PRO A 114 3.92 18.55 -5.51
CA PRO A 114 2.86 19.21 -6.25
C PRO A 114 1.50 19.06 -5.56
N PHE A 115 0.69 20.12 -5.61
CA PHE A 115 -0.68 20.08 -5.13
C PHE A 115 -1.60 20.89 -6.06
N SER A 116 -2.85 20.48 -6.14
CA SER A 116 -3.92 21.22 -6.80
C SER A 116 -4.89 21.77 -5.73
N LYS A 117 -5.72 22.75 -6.13
CA LYS A 117 -6.84 23.20 -5.31
C LYS A 117 -8.14 22.75 -5.96
N VAL A 118 -8.98 22.08 -5.18
CA VAL A 118 -10.37 21.77 -5.54
C VAL A 118 -11.25 22.62 -4.62
N GLY A 119 -11.79 23.71 -5.18
CA GLY A 119 -12.41 24.78 -4.39
C GLY A 119 -11.39 25.42 -3.44
N THR A 120 -11.68 25.39 -2.13
CA THR A 120 -10.79 25.92 -1.09
C THR A 120 -9.82 24.89 -0.53
N HIS A 121 -9.99 23.60 -0.86
CA HIS A 121 -9.20 22.51 -0.31
C HIS A 121 -8.02 22.16 -1.20
N ARG A 122 -6.87 21.84 -0.59
CA ARG A 122 -5.70 21.29 -1.27
C ARG A 122 -5.90 19.79 -1.51
N ARG A 123 -5.43 19.32 -2.65
CA ARG A 123 -5.38 17.91 -3.06
C ARG A 123 -4.00 17.59 -3.60
N VAL A 124 -3.51 16.40 -3.34
CA VAL A 124 -2.20 15.92 -3.80
C VAL A 124 -2.36 14.56 -4.45
N LEU A 125 -1.61 14.28 -5.51
CA LEU A 125 -1.66 12.94 -6.13
C LEU A 125 -0.89 11.95 -5.26
N LEU A 126 -1.46 10.75 -5.06
CA LEU A 126 -0.79 9.66 -4.34
C LEU A 126 0.60 9.36 -4.94
N SER A 127 0.71 9.35 -6.27
CA SER A 127 1.98 9.14 -6.97
C SER A 127 3.07 10.10 -6.49
N ASP A 128 2.74 11.38 -6.35
CA ASP A 128 3.70 12.43 -6.00
C ASP A 128 4.14 12.29 -4.53
N VAL A 129 3.20 11.90 -3.65
CA VAL A 129 3.51 11.62 -2.24
C VAL A 129 4.43 10.41 -2.11
N LEU A 130 4.20 9.34 -2.89
CA LEU A 130 5.05 8.15 -2.87
C LEU A 130 6.46 8.42 -3.42
N ILE A 131 6.58 9.20 -4.51
CA ILE A 131 7.86 9.65 -5.05
C ILE A 131 8.64 10.44 -3.99
N TYR A 132 7.98 11.37 -3.29
CA TYR A 132 8.60 12.11 -2.20
C TYR A 132 9.07 11.20 -1.06
N LYS A 133 8.25 10.22 -0.66
CA LYS A 133 8.57 9.25 0.40
C LYS A 133 9.82 8.45 0.04
N GLU A 134 9.89 7.94 -1.18
CA GLU A 134 11.03 7.15 -1.65
C GLU A 134 12.33 7.99 -1.68
N ARG A 135 12.26 9.21 -2.23
CA ARG A 135 13.39 10.15 -2.23
C ARG A 135 13.91 10.43 -0.81
N THR A 136 13.00 10.65 0.14
CA THR A 136 13.35 10.96 1.53
C THR A 136 13.92 9.75 2.26
N ASN A 137 13.40 8.55 2.02
CA ASN A 137 13.92 7.33 2.61
C ASN A 137 15.35 7.04 2.14
N LYS A 138 15.62 7.16 0.84
CA LYS A 138 16.98 7.01 0.28
C LYS A 138 17.96 8.02 0.88
N ALA A 139 17.54 9.28 1.04
CA ALA A 139 18.38 10.30 1.70
C ALA A 139 18.67 9.94 3.17
N ARG A 140 17.66 9.46 3.91
CA ARG A 140 17.82 9.03 5.31
C ARG A 140 18.78 7.84 5.43
N GLU A 141 18.62 6.82 4.59
CA GLU A 141 19.52 5.66 4.56
C GLU A 141 20.96 6.07 4.28
N LYS A 142 21.17 6.97 3.32
CA LYS A 142 22.51 7.49 3.01
C LYS A 142 23.14 8.19 4.23
N SER A 143 22.41 9.08 4.89
CA SER A 143 22.93 9.76 6.09
C SER A 143 23.21 8.81 7.25
N LEU A 144 22.40 7.76 7.44
CA LEU A 144 22.69 6.72 8.44
C LEU A 144 23.96 5.95 8.10
N HIS A 145 24.19 5.65 6.83
CA HIS A 145 25.42 4.99 6.38
C HIS A 145 26.65 5.86 6.61
N GLU A 146 26.58 7.16 6.24
CA GLU A 146 27.65 8.13 6.48
C GLU A 146 27.96 8.28 7.99
N LEU A 147 26.93 8.28 8.85
CA LEU A 147 27.11 8.28 10.30
C LEU A 147 27.76 6.99 10.82
N ALA A 148 27.35 5.82 10.30
CA ALA A 148 27.91 4.54 10.69
C ALA A 148 29.40 4.42 10.30
N GLU A 149 29.75 4.83 9.08
CA GLU A 149 31.14 4.90 8.61
C GLU A 149 31.99 5.82 9.50
N LEU A 150 31.47 7.01 9.83
CA LEU A 150 32.15 7.95 10.71
C LEU A 150 32.35 7.40 12.13
N THR A 151 31.36 6.71 12.70
CA THR A 151 31.52 6.07 14.02
C THR A 151 32.56 4.95 14.02
N GLN A 152 32.65 4.20 12.91
CA GLN A 152 33.61 3.10 12.74
C GLN A 152 35.04 3.64 12.52
N GLU A 153 35.20 4.76 11.81
CA GLU A 153 36.47 5.46 11.63
C GLU A 153 36.97 6.10 12.94
N LEU A 154 36.04 6.63 13.76
CA LEU A 154 36.36 7.23 15.06
C LEU A 154 36.57 6.19 16.18
N GLY A 155 36.37 4.90 15.92
CA GLY A 155 36.59 3.81 16.88
C GLY A 155 35.66 3.87 18.10
N ILE A 156 34.50 4.49 17.97
CA ILE A 156 33.50 4.58 19.04
C ILE A 156 32.58 3.37 18.92
N ASP A 157 33.06 2.22 19.40
CA ASP A 157 32.17 1.11 19.76
C ASP A 157 31.66 1.36 21.19
N TYR A 158 30.35 1.19 21.39
CA TYR A 158 29.72 1.21 22.73
C TYR A 158 29.66 -0.20 23.32
#